data_AF-Q1I4V6-F1
#
_entry.id   AF-Q1I4V6-F1
#
_cell.length_a   1.000
_cell.length_b   1.000
_cell.length_c   1.000
_cell.angle_alpha   90.00
_cell.angle_beta   90.00
_cell.angle_gamma   90.00
#
_symmetry.space_group_name_H-M   'P 1'
#
loop_
_entity.id
_entity.type
_entity.pdbx_description
1 polymer ?
#
loop_
_entity_poly.entity_id
_entity_poly.type
_entity_poly.pdbx_seq_one_letter_code
_entity_poly.pdbx_strand_id
1 'polypeptide(L)'
;MDVHFRDQSPASAAPTCMARTWRLHLILRNGARAGWSRAVKTGPIDVSFRTLRHLRKDPLNHSFSGILVRYLLKKKDSTAVVAEAQSATGTAVTTEVETAESKDAGLGPRPLHLHAARKDELHVNLWETGQGHFSPFLDIGVMVGMRADVEAVVVDLPWLLDEKHVSDLGSRLNGEKSVAAIFNEVVHYDGFAEGNFANISFRKDGLDHKPFSLLRLNSNSFKIERTYWSEGGSCSRLVVKLPEMNQDTVKEEDRRKSAYIRFRIRNIPPSVYSVKFNQKDRALISSTNETRIIDFRINVLRGVPEELISTNVPLSFPKFERIHCFLTTLRDEECASVTNHYKGYRSLMDEDVWNEYIRLDSSVAISDSNSVRNYLGYQWTASAGKEAGSYAKDLVVLGRFTKLRSNYWSITRFIFLVILFGAAGSGIWDIGTVCAFVDPPPKDVDCSRKYSLLTTYIICGIVIIGAMPFLRYLWNSVRPKLAASLEELTR
;
A
#
# COMPACT_ATOMS: atom_id res chain seq x y z
N MET A 1 -12.49 -54.01 15.77
CA MET A 1 -12.68 -53.78 14.32
C MET A 1 -11.40 -53.16 13.81
N ASP A 2 -10.52 -54.04 13.36
CA ASP A 2 -9.30 -53.78 12.59
C ASP A 2 -9.65 -52.97 11.31
N VAL A 3 -8.75 -52.26 10.63
CA VAL A 3 -7.57 -52.77 9.91
C VAL A 3 -6.65 -51.59 9.51
N HIS A 4 -5.34 -51.88 9.50
CA HIS A 4 -4.18 -51.12 8.99
C HIS A 4 -4.21 -50.77 7.48
N PHE A 5 -3.35 -49.83 7.04
CA PHE A 5 -2.24 -49.96 6.05
C PHE A 5 -1.88 -48.55 5.51
N ARG A 6 -0.69 -47.99 5.77
CA ARG A 6 0.68 -48.18 5.21
C ARG A 6 0.92 -47.47 3.87
N ASP A 7 2.07 -46.79 3.83
CA ASP A 7 2.77 -46.08 2.76
C ASP A 7 2.56 -46.57 1.32
N GLN A 8 2.60 -45.62 0.37
CA GLN A 8 3.58 -45.63 -0.73
C GLN A 8 3.56 -44.31 -1.52
N SER A 9 4.73 -43.67 -1.63
CA SER A 9 5.11 -42.92 -2.83
C SER A 9 5.70 -43.91 -3.85
N PRO A 10 5.65 -43.64 -5.17
CA PRO A 10 6.76 -42.90 -5.77
C PRO A 10 6.42 -42.01 -6.99
N ALA A 11 7.32 -41.06 -7.21
CA ALA A 11 7.87 -40.50 -8.45
C ALA A 11 7.06 -40.42 -9.79
N SER A 12 7.29 -39.26 -10.43
CA SER A 12 7.36 -39.00 -11.87
C SER A 12 6.06 -38.62 -12.60
N ALA A 13 6.06 -37.39 -13.14
CA ALA A 13 5.86 -37.06 -14.56
C ALA A 13 5.30 -35.62 -14.68
N ALA A 14 6.07 -34.75 -15.34
CA ALA A 14 5.58 -33.46 -15.82
C ALA A 14 4.54 -33.68 -16.94
N PRO A 15 3.55 -32.77 -17.09
CA PRO A 15 2.93 -32.56 -18.38
C PRO A 15 3.22 -31.16 -18.92
N THR A 16 3.88 -31.22 -20.06
CA THR A 16 4.00 -30.27 -21.16
C THR A 16 2.78 -29.39 -21.39
N CYS A 17 3.06 -28.09 -21.51
CA CYS A 17 2.13 -27.05 -21.96
C CYS A 17 1.82 -27.24 -23.46
N MET A 18 0.59 -27.62 -23.82
CA MET A 18 0.10 -27.50 -25.20
C MET A 18 -0.65 -26.18 -25.36
N ALA A 19 0.01 -25.22 -26.01
CA ALA A 19 -0.63 -24.05 -26.57
C ALA A 19 -1.49 -24.45 -27.78
N ARG A 20 -2.82 -24.39 -27.65
CA ARG A 20 -3.74 -24.47 -28.79
C ARG A 20 -3.86 -23.09 -29.43
N THR A 21 -3.12 -22.88 -30.51
CA THR A 21 -3.36 -21.82 -31.50
C THR A 21 -4.61 -22.15 -32.31
N TRP A 22 -5.64 -21.31 -32.21
CA TRP A 22 -6.76 -21.32 -33.15
C TRP A 22 -6.37 -20.52 -34.41
N ARG A 23 -6.19 -21.20 -35.54
CA ARG A 23 -6.11 -20.57 -36.87
C ARG A 23 -7.53 -20.53 -37.45
N LEU A 24 -8.08 -19.34 -37.62
CA LEU A 24 -9.28 -19.12 -38.40
C LEU A 24 -8.89 -19.04 -39.89
N HIS A 25 -9.30 -20.02 -40.69
CA HIS A 25 -9.17 -19.95 -42.16
C HIS A 25 -10.37 -19.17 -42.72
N LEU A 26 -10.13 -17.95 -43.20
CA LEU A 26 -11.11 -17.24 -44.03
C LEU A 26 -10.76 -17.48 -45.51
N ILE A 27 -11.67 -18.15 -46.21
CA ILE A 27 -11.63 -18.35 -47.66
C ILE A 27 -12.16 -17.05 -48.30
N LEU A 28 -11.32 -16.33 -49.04
CA LEU A 28 -11.73 -15.21 -49.90
C LEU A 28 -11.60 -15.62 -51.37
N ARG A 29 -12.75 -15.62 -52.06
CA ARG A 29 -12.86 -15.75 -53.51
C ARG A 29 -12.46 -14.42 -54.18
N ASN A 30 -11.62 -14.52 -55.20
CA ASN A 30 -11.17 -13.41 -56.05
C ASN A 30 -12.30 -12.77 -56.86
N GLY A 31 -12.21 -11.45 -57.08
CA GLY A 31 -13.02 -10.73 -58.05
C GLY A 31 -12.63 -9.25 -58.23
N ALA A 32 -11.81 -9.00 -59.25
CA ALA A 32 -11.67 -7.76 -60.02
C ALA A 32 -10.86 -6.55 -59.48
N ARG A 33 -10.08 -6.00 -60.44
CA ARG A 33 -9.08 -4.94 -60.36
C ARG A 33 -9.69 -3.54 -60.49
N ALA A 34 -9.14 -2.59 -59.73
CA ALA A 34 -8.73 -1.23 -60.14
C ALA A 34 -8.02 -0.63 -58.91
N GLY A 35 -6.71 -0.42 -58.89
CA GLY A 35 -6.03 0.63 -59.66
C GLY A 35 -6.27 1.97 -58.97
N TRP A 36 -5.36 2.39 -58.08
CA TRP A 36 -4.83 3.76 -57.94
C TRP A 36 -3.82 3.81 -56.77
N SER A 37 -2.62 4.30 -57.09
CA SER A 37 -1.51 4.48 -56.17
C SER A 37 -1.64 5.75 -55.34
N ARG A 38 -1.44 5.65 -54.03
CA ARG A 38 -0.77 6.70 -53.25
C ARG A 38 -0.20 6.11 -51.96
N ALA A 39 1.13 6.05 -51.91
CA ALA A 39 1.87 5.72 -50.71
C ALA A 39 1.72 6.88 -49.69
N VAL A 40 1.13 6.59 -48.54
CA VAL A 40 1.21 7.45 -47.35
C VAL A 40 2.10 6.73 -46.35
N LYS A 41 3.31 7.28 -46.13
CA LYS A 41 4.22 6.85 -45.06
C LYS A 41 3.59 7.20 -43.71
N THR A 42 3.22 6.19 -42.92
CA THR A 42 2.88 6.37 -41.51
C THR A 42 4.15 6.24 -40.67
N GLY A 43 4.72 7.37 -40.27
CA GLY A 43 5.69 7.42 -39.17
C GLY A 43 4.97 7.39 -37.81
N PRO A 44 5.64 6.92 -36.74
CA PRO A 44 5.05 6.92 -35.40
C PRO A 44 4.94 8.37 -34.87
N ILE A 45 3.76 8.72 -34.38
CA ILE A 45 3.50 10.00 -33.72
C ILE A 45 4.09 9.91 -32.31
N ASP A 46 5.21 10.60 -32.11
CA ASP A 46 5.84 10.83 -30.82
C ASP A 46 5.08 11.93 -30.07
N VAL A 47 4.20 11.53 -29.13
CA VAL A 47 3.48 12.48 -28.28
C VAL A 47 4.36 12.84 -27.09
N SER A 48 5.15 13.88 -27.29
CA SER A 48 5.97 14.53 -26.26
C SER A 48 5.14 14.94 -25.03
N PHE A 49 5.58 14.51 -23.85
CA PHE A 49 5.01 14.74 -22.51
C PHE A 49 4.97 16.20 -22.02
N ARG A 50 5.11 17.21 -22.90
CA ARG A 50 5.29 18.62 -22.49
C ARG A 50 4.01 19.46 -22.39
N THR A 51 2.84 18.98 -22.84
CA THR A 51 1.65 19.85 -23.02
C THR A 51 0.50 19.59 -22.02
N LEU A 52 0.80 19.14 -20.80
CA LEU A 52 -0.21 18.93 -19.74
C LEU A 52 0.05 19.71 -18.45
N ARG A 53 0.79 20.82 -18.53
CA ARG A 53 1.18 21.60 -17.33
C ARG A 53 0.20 22.71 -16.91
N HIS A 54 -0.90 22.95 -17.64
CA HIS A 54 -1.72 24.16 -17.42
C HIS A 54 -3.18 23.98 -16.96
N LEU A 55 -3.66 22.78 -16.64
CA LEU A 55 -5.03 22.59 -16.13
C LEU A 55 -5.10 21.58 -14.98
N ARG A 56 -4.60 21.99 -13.79
CA ARG A 56 -5.12 21.55 -12.48
C ARG A 56 -4.46 22.35 -11.34
N LYS A 57 -5.18 23.35 -10.83
CA LYS A 57 -5.02 23.78 -9.43
C LYS A 57 -5.73 22.75 -8.57
N ASP A 58 -4.98 21.72 -8.21
CA ASP A 58 -5.04 21.01 -6.94
C ASP A 58 -3.72 20.22 -6.89
N PRO A 59 -2.57 20.90 -6.71
CA PRO A 59 -1.37 20.19 -6.37
C PRO A 59 -1.64 19.51 -5.03
N LEU A 60 -1.28 18.23 -4.92
CA LEU A 60 -1.20 17.53 -3.65
C LEU A 60 -0.49 18.47 -2.67
N ASN A 61 -1.21 18.99 -1.67
CA ASN A 61 -0.68 19.95 -0.69
C ASN A 61 0.26 19.25 0.33
N HIS A 62 0.82 18.10 -0.06
CA HIS A 62 1.64 17.23 0.76
C HIS A 62 3.08 17.37 0.32
N SER A 63 3.96 17.60 1.30
CA SER A 63 5.35 17.98 1.12
C SER A 63 6.22 16.90 0.43
N PHE A 64 5.82 15.63 0.47
CA PHE A 64 6.39 14.50 -0.29
C PHE A 64 5.49 13.26 -0.13
N SER A 65 5.59 12.27 -1.01
CA SER A 65 4.72 11.08 -1.03
C SER A 65 5.35 9.90 -0.28
N GLY A 66 5.49 9.96 1.05
CA GLY A 66 6.13 8.87 1.78
C GLY A 66 6.43 9.11 3.25
N ILE A 67 7.25 8.26 3.86
CA ILE A 67 7.78 8.44 5.22
C ILE A 67 9.30 8.28 5.23
N LEU A 68 9.96 8.89 6.20
CA LEU A 68 11.38 8.67 6.48
C LEU A 68 11.51 8.03 7.87
N VAL A 69 12.31 6.97 7.98
CA VAL A 69 12.59 6.28 9.24
C VAL A 69 14.10 6.35 9.49
N ARG A 70 14.46 6.96 10.63
CA ARG A 70 15.83 7.27 11.04
C ARG A 70 16.07 6.86 12.49
N TYR A 71 17.33 6.71 12.88
CA TYR A 71 17.74 6.53 14.27
C TYR A 71 18.33 7.81 14.82
N LEU A 72 17.94 8.15 16.05
CA LEU A 72 18.70 9.01 16.92
C LEU A 72 19.70 8.13 17.68
N LEU A 73 20.99 8.35 17.48
CA LEU A 73 22.04 7.56 18.12
C LEU A 73 22.35 8.10 19.52
N LYS A 74 22.65 7.22 20.47
CA LYS A 74 23.12 7.64 21.80
C LYS A 74 24.47 8.36 21.65
N LYS A 75 24.66 9.45 22.39
CA LYS A 75 25.99 10.07 22.53
C LYS A 75 26.88 9.06 23.25
N LYS A 76 27.96 8.61 22.60
CA LYS A 76 29.02 7.89 23.32
C LYS A 76 29.72 8.91 24.20
N ASP A 77 29.64 8.74 25.52
CA ASP A 77 30.45 9.52 26.44
C ASP A 77 31.93 9.24 26.12
N SER A 78 32.63 10.28 25.67
CA SER A 78 34.02 10.24 25.22
C SER A 78 35.02 9.89 26.34
N THR A 79 34.55 9.62 27.56
CA THR A 79 35.37 9.39 28.76
C THR A 79 35.78 7.94 28.95
N ALA A 80 35.18 6.96 28.26
CA ALA A 80 35.54 5.55 28.41
C ALA A 80 36.67 5.07 27.47
N VAL A 81 37.03 5.84 26.43
CA VAL A 81 37.97 5.39 25.39
C VAL A 81 39.46 5.57 25.79
N VAL A 82 39.75 6.28 26.88
CA VAL A 82 41.13 6.47 27.35
C VAL A 82 41.60 5.32 28.26
N ALA A 83 40.70 4.50 28.80
CA ALA A 83 41.07 3.41 29.73
C ALA A 83 41.49 2.10 29.03
N GLU A 84 41.02 1.82 27.81
CA GLU A 84 41.35 0.58 27.08
C GLU A 84 42.56 0.71 26.12
N ALA A 85 43.04 1.93 25.88
CA ALA A 85 44.15 2.18 24.94
C ALA A 85 45.56 1.93 25.52
N GLN A 86 45.69 1.48 26.77
CA GLN A 86 47.00 1.23 27.42
C GLN A 86 47.30 -0.24 27.73
N SER A 87 46.47 -1.21 27.32
CA SER A 87 46.67 -2.63 27.67
C SER A 87 46.74 -3.62 26.49
N ALA A 88 46.97 -3.17 25.25
CA ALA A 88 47.04 -4.08 24.11
C ALA A 88 48.21 -3.76 23.15
N THR A 89 49.44 -3.84 23.65
CA THR A 89 50.59 -4.21 22.82
C THR A 89 50.77 -5.72 22.90
N GLY A 90 50.51 -6.43 21.80
CA GLY A 90 50.97 -7.81 21.65
C GLY A 90 50.11 -8.70 20.75
N THR A 91 50.66 -8.99 19.57
CA THR A 91 50.42 -10.19 18.74
C THR A 91 49.35 -10.08 17.66
N ALA A 92 49.86 -9.95 16.44
CA ALA A 92 49.13 -10.11 15.19
C ALA A 92 48.61 -11.54 15.04
N VAL A 93 47.31 -11.69 14.73
CA VAL A 93 46.75 -12.92 14.16
C VAL A 93 45.79 -12.54 13.04
N THR A 94 45.98 -13.25 11.93
CA THR A 94 45.33 -13.21 10.62
C THR A 94 43.81 -13.18 10.65
N THR A 95 43.25 -12.36 9.77
CA THR A 95 41.81 -12.21 9.52
C THR A 95 41.33 -13.31 8.58
N GLU A 96 40.64 -14.32 9.10
CA GLU A 96 39.82 -15.23 8.30
C GLU A 96 38.36 -14.77 8.31
N VAL A 97 37.82 -14.65 7.10
CA VAL A 97 36.42 -14.33 6.82
C VAL A 97 35.63 -15.63 6.95
N GLU A 98 34.97 -15.85 8.08
CA GLU A 98 34.01 -16.95 8.23
C GLU A 98 32.63 -16.55 7.73
N THR A 99 32.30 -17.04 6.53
CA THR A 99 30.93 -17.36 6.12
C THR A 99 30.39 -18.49 7.01
N ALA A 100 29.68 -18.13 8.07
CA ALA A 100 29.04 -19.09 8.98
C ALA A 100 27.70 -19.59 8.43
N GLU A 101 27.75 -20.56 7.51
CA GLU A 101 26.79 -21.67 7.43
C GLU A 101 27.59 -22.97 7.49
N SER A 102 28.05 -23.35 8.68
CA SER A 102 28.61 -24.68 8.92
C SER A 102 27.94 -25.32 10.12
N LYS A 103 27.52 -26.57 9.91
CA LYS A 103 26.97 -27.51 10.88
C LYS A 103 27.94 -27.68 12.04
N ASP A 104 27.65 -27.02 13.16
CA ASP A 104 28.34 -27.24 14.42
C ASP A 104 27.71 -28.46 15.10
N ALA A 105 28.27 -29.63 14.83
CA ALA A 105 27.89 -30.88 15.48
C ALA A 105 28.72 -31.04 16.77
N GLY A 106 28.13 -30.81 17.93
CA GLY A 106 28.68 -31.30 19.20
C GLY A 106 28.65 -30.36 20.41
N LEU A 107 28.36 -29.07 20.27
CA LEU A 107 28.10 -28.20 21.42
C LEU A 107 26.59 -28.03 21.64
N GLY A 108 26.14 -28.15 22.88
CA GLY A 108 24.76 -27.85 23.27
C GLY A 108 24.33 -26.45 22.81
N PRO A 109 23.00 -26.16 22.79
CA PRO A 109 22.49 -24.90 22.26
C PRO A 109 23.15 -23.71 22.96
N ARG A 110 23.72 -22.79 22.17
CA ARG A 110 24.35 -21.57 22.70
C ARG A 110 23.31 -20.76 23.49
N PRO A 111 23.68 -20.16 24.64
CA PRO A 111 22.76 -19.31 25.39
C PRO A 111 22.23 -18.15 24.55
N LEU A 112 20.92 -17.89 24.61
CA LEU A 112 20.23 -16.92 23.74
C LEU A 112 20.78 -15.48 23.84
N HIS A 113 21.32 -15.08 24.99
CA HIS A 113 21.93 -13.75 25.18
C HIS A 113 23.30 -13.57 24.48
N LEU A 114 23.99 -14.67 24.15
CA LEU A 114 25.27 -14.65 23.44
C LEU A 114 25.14 -14.60 21.91
N HIS A 115 23.91 -14.71 21.38
CA HIS A 115 23.70 -14.62 19.94
C HIS A 115 24.18 -13.26 19.38
N ALA A 116 24.55 -13.29 18.10
CA ALA A 116 24.84 -12.08 17.35
C ALA A 116 23.59 -11.19 17.31
N ALA A 117 23.82 -9.87 17.27
CA ALA A 117 22.76 -8.92 17.01
C ALA A 117 22.09 -9.26 15.67
N ARG A 118 20.77 -9.16 15.65
CA ARG A 118 20.00 -9.20 14.41
C ARG A 118 20.35 -8.01 13.54
N LYS A 119 20.07 -8.13 12.25
CA LYS A 119 20.13 -6.99 11.34
C LYS A 119 18.88 -6.14 11.48
N ASP A 120 18.98 -4.88 11.10
CA ASP A 120 17.85 -3.96 11.11
C ASP A 120 16.80 -4.40 10.08
N GLU A 121 15.51 -4.37 10.44
CA GLU A 121 14.40 -4.67 9.54
C GLU A 121 13.26 -3.66 9.75
N LEU A 122 12.61 -3.24 8.68
CA LEU A 122 11.50 -2.27 8.73
C LEU A 122 10.22 -2.90 8.18
N HIS A 123 9.15 -2.89 8.97
CA HIS A 123 7.82 -3.38 8.62
C HIS A 123 6.84 -2.22 8.58
N VAL A 124 6.19 -2.00 7.43
CA VAL A 124 5.23 -0.93 7.24
C VAL A 124 3.92 -1.51 6.71
N ASN A 125 2.86 -1.49 7.50
CA ASN A 125 1.58 -2.03 7.09
C ASN A 125 0.54 -0.92 6.97
N LEU A 126 0.13 -0.62 5.74
CA LEU A 126 -0.93 0.34 5.43
C LEU A 126 -2.26 -0.40 5.29
N TRP A 127 -3.19 -0.12 6.21
CA TRP A 127 -4.48 -0.77 6.28
C TRP A 127 -5.58 0.16 5.78
N GLU A 128 -6.22 -0.18 4.66
CA GLU A 128 -7.40 0.53 4.14
C GLU A 128 -8.71 -0.11 4.62
N THR A 129 -8.75 -0.60 5.86
CA THR A 129 -9.80 -1.53 6.35
C THR A 129 -11.16 -0.90 6.66
N GLY A 130 -11.52 0.26 6.13
CA GLY A 130 -12.90 0.74 6.36
C GLY A 130 -13.39 1.99 5.65
N GLN A 131 -14.64 1.90 5.23
CA GLN A 131 -15.56 3.03 5.20
C GLN A 131 -16.06 3.27 6.64
N GLY A 132 -16.07 4.52 7.12
CA GLY A 132 -16.60 4.87 8.46
C GLY A 132 -15.51 5.06 9.54
N HIS A 133 -15.76 4.55 10.76
CA HIS A 133 -14.92 4.76 11.96
C HIS A 133 -13.50 4.16 11.89
N PHE A 134 -13.25 3.24 10.95
CA PHE A 134 -11.92 2.69 10.68
C PHE A 134 -11.29 3.46 9.50
N SER A 135 -10.88 4.70 9.76
CA SER A 135 -10.03 5.45 8.83
C SER A 135 -8.75 4.66 8.53
N PRO A 136 -8.14 4.80 7.34
CA PRO A 136 -6.86 4.17 7.04
C PRO A 136 -5.83 4.43 8.13
N PHE A 137 -5.07 3.39 8.48
CA PHE A 137 -4.02 3.46 9.49
C PHE A 137 -2.74 2.77 9.03
N LEU A 138 -1.62 3.14 9.63
CA LEU A 138 -0.28 2.65 9.31
C LEU A 138 0.33 2.07 10.57
N ASP A 139 0.73 0.81 10.49
CA ASP A 139 1.58 0.21 11.51
C ASP A 139 3.04 0.30 11.06
N ILE A 140 3.90 0.79 11.94
CA ILE A 140 5.34 0.83 11.72
C ILE A 140 5.98 -0.06 12.77
N GLY A 141 6.65 -1.11 12.33
CA GLY A 141 7.46 -2.00 13.12
C GLY A 141 8.93 -1.87 12.75
N VAL A 142 9.81 -1.75 13.73
CA VAL A 142 11.25 -1.60 13.50
C VAL A 142 12.01 -2.60 14.35
N MET A 143 12.74 -3.50 13.70
CA MET A 143 13.75 -4.34 14.33
C MET A 143 15.04 -3.53 14.38
N VAL A 144 15.45 -3.18 15.60
CA VAL A 144 16.71 -2.51 15.90
C VAL A 144 17.74 -3.57 16.25
N GLY A 145 18.75 -3.72 15.40
CA GLY A 145 19.76 -4.76 15.53
C GLY A 145 20.59 -4.61 16.81
N MET A 146 21.18 -3.43 17.00
CA MET A 146 21.95 -3.07 18.19
C MET A 146 21.25 -1.95 18.96
N ARG A 147 20.36 -2.33 19.89
CA ARG A 147 19.56 -1.33 20.61
C ARG A 147 20.39 -0.43 21.54
N ALA A 148 21.57 -0.89 21.97
CA ALA A 148 22.44 -0.12 22.86
C ALA A 148 22.92 1.20 22.24
N ASP A 149 23.05 1.23 20.90
CA ASP A 149 23.53 2.39 20.16
C ASP A 149 22.41 3.38 19.78
N VAL A 150 21.15 2.98 19.94
CA VAL A 150 19.99 3.74 19.47
C VAL A 150 19.20 4.29 20.66
N GLU A 151 19.00 5.60 20.69
CA GLU A 151 18.19 6.28 21.69
C GLU A 151 16.70 6.26 21.31
N ALA A 152 16.41 6.60 20.05
CA ALA A 152 15.06 6.72 19.55
C ALA A 152 14.96 6.38 18.07
N VAL A 153 13.78 5.92 17.66
CA VAL A 153 13.40 5.83 16.25
C VAL A 153 12.63 7.10 15.88
N VAL A 154 13.07 7.77 14.82
CA VAL A 154 12.48 9.02 14.33
C VAL A 154 11.79 8.77 13.01
N VAL A 155 10.52 9.14 12.92
CA VAL A 155 9.70 9.01 11.71
C VAL A 155 9.19 10.36 11.25
N ASP A 156 9.58 10.79 10.05
CA ASP A 156 9.05 12.00 9.43
C ASP A 156 7.87 11.66 8.51
N LEU A 157 6.78 12.39 8.70
CA LEU A 157 5.49 12.18 8.06
C LEU A 157 5.09 13.45 7.28
N PRO A 158 4.65 13.35 6.02
CA PRO A 158 4.29 14.48 5.16
C PRO A 158 2.88 15.02 5.45
N TRP A 159 2.34 14.75 6.64
CA TRP A 159 1.08 15.28 7.12
C TRP A 159 1.19 15.68 8.59
N LEU A 160 0.23 16.46 9.07
CA LEU A 160 0.13 16.81 10.47
C LEU A 160 -0.42 15.65 11.29
N LEU A 161 0.35 15.21 12.27
CA LEU A 161 -0.03 14.15 13.20
C LEU A 161 -0.51 14.75 14.53
N ASP A 162 -1.55 14.13 15.08
CA ASP A 162 -2.06 14.38 16.41
C ASP A 162 -1.66 13.20 17.32
N GLU A 163 -1.28 13.50 18.56
CA GLU A 163 -0.82 12.51 19.54
C GLU A 163 -1.88 11.44 19.81
N LYS A 164 -3.17 11.82 19.81
CA LYS A 164 -4.29 10.89 19.99
C LYS A 164 -4.39 9.81 18.90
N HIS A 165 -3.72 10.03 17.75
CA HIS A 165 -3.72 9.10 16.63
C HIS A 165 -2.54 8.13 16.66
N VAL A 166 -1.63 8.25 17.64
CA VAL A 166 -0.52 7.32 17.84
C VAL A 166 -0.84 6.36 18.99
N SER A 167 -0.50 5.10 18.83
CA SER A 167 -0.57 4.14 19.94
C SER A 167 0.46 3.04 19.82
N ASP A 168 0.94 2.57 20.96
CA ASP A 168 1.74 1.36 21.05
C ASP A 168 0.94 0.11 20.61
N LEU A 169 1.62 -0.79 19.90
CA LEU A 169 1.14 -2.14 19.63
C LEU A 169 1.95 -3.20 20.40
N GLY A 170 3.15 -2.89 20.91
CA GLY A 170 4.00 -3.85 21.60
C GLY A 170 3.33 -4.47 22.84
N SER A 171 2.67 -3.66 23.66
CA SER A 171 1.89 -4.07 24.84
C SER A 171 0.65 -4.92 24.51
N ARG A 172 0.27 -5.00 23.23
CA ARG A 172 -0.91 -5.72 22.75
C ARG A 172 -0.58 -6.97 21.96
N LEU A 173 0.70 -7.16 21.62
CA LEU A 173 1.22 -8.39 21.02
C LEU A 173 1.59 -9.40 22.12
N ASN A 174 0.59 -9.82 22.90
CA ASN A 174 0.78 -10.62 24.12
C ASN A 174 0.71 -12.14 23.88
N GLY A 175 1.14 -12.62 22.71
CA GLY A 175 1.13 -14.05 22.45
C GLY A 175 1.80 -14.46 21.14
N GLU A 176 2.14 -15.74 21.07
CA GLU A 176 2.85 -16.35 19.94
C GLU A 176 2.10 -16.17 18.62
N LYS A 177 0.77 -16.33 18.62
CA LYS A 177 -0.06 -16.21 17.41
C LYS A 177 0.05 -14.84 16.75
N SER A 178 -0.08 -13.76 17.52
CA SER A 178 -0.05 -12.39 17.00
C SER A 178 1.34 -12.00 16.50
N VAL A 179 2.38 -12.45 17.19
CA VAL A 179 3.78 -12.21 16.78
C VAL A 179 4.13 -13.06 15.55
N ALA A 180 3.74 -14.33 15.52
CA ALA A 180 3.91 -15.22 14.37
C ALA A 180 3.24 -14.66 13.12
N ALA A 181 2.06 -14.04 13.24
CA ALA A 181 1.38 -13.41 12.12
C ALA A 181 2.18 -12.24 11.50
N ILE A 182 2.92 -11.47 12.32
CA ILE A 182 3.73 -10.34 11.86
C ILE A 182 4.97 -10.81 11.10
N PHE A 183 5.67 -11.82 11.63
CA PHE A 183 6.93 -12.30 11.06
C PHE A 183 6.75 -13.45 10.07
N ASN A 184 5.56 -14.03 9.99
CA ASN A 184 5.25 -15.22 9.21
C ASN A 184 6.19 -16.40 9.52
N GLU A 185 6.59 -16.51 10.79
CA GLU A 185 7.50 -17.53 11.32
C GLU A 185 6.96 -18.03 12.66
N VAL A 186 7.26 -19.29 13.01
CA VAL A 186 6.91 -19.84 14.32
C VAL A 186 7.81 -19.19 15.37
N VAL A 187 7.19 -18.65 16.42
CA VAL A 187 7.89 -18.00 17.52
C VAL A 187 7.65 -18.73 18.83
N HIS A 188 8.61 -18.61 19.73
CA HIS A 188 8.48 -18.89 21.14
C HIS A 188 8.42 -17.56 21.89
N TYR A 189 7.36 -17.35 22.67
CA TYR A 189 7.13 -16.12 23.42
C TYR A 189 7.43 -16.37 24.89
N ASP A 190 8.57 -15.85 25.35
CA ASP A 190 8.95 -15.88 26.76
C ASP A 190 8.43 -14.61 27.45
N GLY A 191 7.25 -14.77 28.03
CA GLY A 191 6.43 -13.69 28.56
C GLY A 191 6.90 -13.10 29.89
N PHE A 192 8.18 -13.21 30.26
CA PHE A 192 8.67 -12.64 31.52
C PHE A 192 8.28 -11.15 31.62
N ALA A 193 7.41 -10.86 32.60
CA ALA A 193 6.50 -9.71 32.63
C ALA A 193 6.90 -8.68 33.69
N GLU A 194 8.17 -8.28 33.73
CA GLU A 194 8.60 -7.16 34.55
C GLU A 194 9.14 -6.02 33.67
N GLY A 195 8.59 -4.83 33.86
CA GLY A 195 9.16 -3.59 33.34
C GLY A 195 8.52 -3.10 32.05
N ASN A 196 9.04 -3.46 30.88
CA ASN A 196 8.69 -2.81 29.60
C ASN A 196 8.98 -3.66 28.34
N PHE A 197 9.25 -4.96 28.46
CA PHE A 197 9.59 -5.80 27.30
C PHE A 197 9.12 -7.25 27.48
N ALA A 198 9.13 -8.02 26.38
CA ALA A 198 8.95 -9.46 26.35
C ALA A 198 10.05 -10.10 25.49
N ASN A 199 10.54 -11.26 25.87
CA ASN A 199 11.60 -11.93 25.12
C ASN A 199 10.99 -12.89 24.09
N ILE A 200 11.51 -12.86 22.86
CA ILE A 200 10.99 -13.64 21.75
C ILE A 200 12.15 -14.30 21.02
N SER A 201 11.97 -15.56 20.66
CA SER A 201 12.84 -16.31 19.77
C SER A 201 12.03 -16.92 18.63
N PHE A 202 12.66 -17.16 17.49
CA PHE A 202 12.07 -17.98 16.44
C PHE A 202 12.38 -19.44 16.70
N ARG A 203 11.46 -20.31 16.29
CA ARG A 203 11.63 -21.76 16.43
C ARG A 203 11.84 -22.41 15.07
N LYS A 204 12.93 -23.15 14.94
CA LYS A 204 13.21 -23.98 13.76
C LYS A 204 13.70 -25.34 14.24
N ASP A 205 13.07 -26.41 13.74
CA ASP A 205 13.42 -27.80 14.10
C ASP A 205 13.45 -28.05 15.62
N GLY A 206 12.56 -27.39 16.36
CA GLY A 206 12.45 -27.50 17.81
C GLY A 206 13.40 -26.59 18.60
N LEU A 207 14.37 -25.94 17.96
CA LEU A 207 15.39 -25.08 18.58
C LEU A 207 15.06 -23.59 18.44
N ASP A 208 15.35 -22.84 19.50
CA ASP A 208 15.23 -21.38 19.53
C ASP A 208 16.43 -20.71 18.86
N HIS A 209 16.15 -19.71 18.03
CA HIS A 209 17.17 -18.94 17.33
C HIS A 209 16.73 -17.48 17.10
N LYS A 210 17.69 -16.62 16.75
CA LYS A 210 17.51 -15.18 16.46
C LYS A 210 16.69 -14.42 17.53
N PRO A 211 17.10 -14.48 18.80
CA PRO A 211 16.33 -13.90 19.90
C PRO A 211 16.34 -12.36 19.85
N PHE A 212 15.24 -11.75 20.29
CA PHE A 212 15.07 -10.30 20.39
C PHE A 212 14.09 -9.94 21.51
N SER A 213 14.12 -8.69 21.97
CA SER A 213 13.13 -8.19 22.93
C SER A 213 12.05 -7.37 22.21
N LEU A 214 10.79 -7.74 22.37
CA LEU A 214 9.65 -6.90 22.00
C LEU A 214 9.48 -5.81 23.06
N LEU A 215 9.62 -4.55 22.68
CA LEU A 215 9.48 -3.42 23.60
C LEU A 215 8.03 -2.95 23.66
N ARG A 216 7.55 -2.70 24.87
CA ARG A 216 6.23 -2.12 25.15
C ARG A 216 6.43 -0.63 25.41
N LEU A 217 5.80 0.19 24.58
CA LEU A 217 5.94 1.65 24.65
C LEU A 217 4.80 2.24 25.50
N ASN A 218 5.11 3.30 26.24
CA ASN A 218 4.11 4.06 26.99
C ASN A 218 3.86 5.42 26.30
N SER A 219 2.89 6.19 26.79
CA SER A 219 2.57 7.50 26.19
C SER A 219 3.77 8.44 26.16
N ASN A 220 4.64 8.40 27.18
CA ASN A 220 5.84 9.25 27.26
C ASN A 220 6.96 8.80 26.30
N SER A 221 6.83 7.63 25.66
CA SER A 221 7.74 7.18 24.62
C SER A 221 7.54 7.93 23.30
N PHE A 222 6.40 8.58 23.10
CA PHE A 222 6.08 9.28 21.86
C PHE A 222 6.23 10.80 22.05
N LYS A 223 6.98 11.44 21.16
CA LYS A 223 7.07 12.90 21.07
C LYS A 223 6.81 13.32 19.63
N ILE A 224 5.89 14.25 19.42
CA ILE A 224 5.56 14.76 18.09
C ILE A 224 6.04 16.21 17.98
N GLU A 225 6.86 16.47 16.98
CA GLU A 225 7.31 17.81 16.60
C GLU A 225 6.68 18.17 15.27
N ARG A 226 6.12 19.38 15.16
CA ARG A 226 5.55 19.89 13.90
C ARG A 226 6.56 20.81 13.25
N THR A 227 6.78 20.61 11.96
CA THR A 227 7.66 21.47 11.17
C THR A 227 6.87 22.05 10.00
N TYR A 228 7.14 23.32 9.75
CA TYR A 228 6.54 24.10 8.67
C TYR A 228 7.69 24.62 7.79
N TRP A 229 7.52 24.57 6.48
CA TRP A 229 8.53 25.06 5.53
C TRP A 229 8.11 26.37 4.89
N SER A 230 9.10 27.06 4.34
CA SER A 230 8.99 28.33 3.62
C SER A 230 7.90 28.33 2.53
N GLU A 231 7.66 27.18 1.88
CA GLU A 231 6.68 27.02 0.80
C GLU A 231 5.23 26.74 1.28
N GLY A 232 4.96 26.81 2.59
CA GLY A 232 3.61 26.65 3.15
C GLY A 232 3.16 25.21 3.37
N GLY A 233 4.06 24.24 3.21
CA GLY A 233 3.82 22.84 3.58
C GLY A 233 4.01 22.58 5.08
N SER A 234 3.36 21.54 5.59
CA SER A 234 3.44 21.13 6.99
C SER A 234 3.73 19.64 7.11
N CYS A 235 4.60 19.26 8.06
CA CYS A 235 4.91 17.87 8.35
C CYS A 235 4.90 17.61 9.85
N SER A 236 5.03 16.33 10.24
CA SER A 236 5.24 15.94 11.62
C SER A 236 6.41 14.97 11.74
N ARG A 237 7.24 15.18 12.75
CA ARG A 237 8.30 14.29 13.17
C ARG A 237 7.86 13.58 14.44
N LEU A 238 7.68 12.27 14.34
CA LEU A 238 7.39 11.40 15.46
C LEU A 238 8.70 10.80 15.98
N VAL A 239 9.08 11.14 17.20
CA VAL A 239 10.21 10.56 17.92
C VAL A 239 9.68 9.50 18.88
N VAL A 240 10.14 8.27 18.70
CA VAL A 240 9.78 7.10 19.53
C VAL A 240 11.00 6.70 20.35
N LYS A 241 11.03 7.13 21.61
CA LYS A 241 12.12 6.83 22.53
C LYS A 241 12.09 5.35 22.93
N LEU A 242 13.24 4.69 22.81
CA LEU A 242 13.37 3.29 23.23
C LEU A 242 13.50 3.23 24.76
N PRO A 243 12.69 2.43 25.45
CA PRO A 243 12.86 2.19 26.89
C PRO A 243 14.27 1.66 27.18
N GLU A 244 14.93 2.26 28.17
CA GLU A 244 16.21 1.75 28.65
C GLU A 244 15.97 0.51 29.50
N MET A 245 16.84 -0.48 29.34
CA MET A 245 16.80 -1.66 30.19
C MET A 245 17.69 -1.40 31.40
N ASN A 246 17.07 -1.40 32.58
CA ASN A 246 17.82 -1.29 33.82
C ASN A 246 18.68 -2.55 34.00
N GLN A 247 20.00 -2.37 33.98
CA GLN A 247 20.94 -3.47 34.14
C GLN A 247 20.82 -4.09 35.54
N ASP A 248 20.47 -3.31 36.55
CA ASP A 248 20.39 -3.82 37.92
C ASP A 248 19.18 -4.72 38.15
N THR A 249 18.14 -4.60 37.32
CA THR A 249 16.87 -5.33 37.46
C THR A 249 16.78 -6.53 36.52
N VAL A 250 17.43 -6.48 35.36
CA VAL A 250 17.33 -7.52 34.33
C VAL A 250 18.57 -8.41 34.35
N LYS A 251 18.34 -9.71 34.60
CA LYS A 251 19.37 -10.74 34.56
C LYS A 251 20.06 -10.79 33.20
N GLU A 252 21.35 -11.09 33.20
CA GLU A 252 22.17 -11.24 31.98
C GLU A 252 21.55 -12.21 30.96
N GLU A 253 20.96 -13.31 31.44
CA GLU A 253 20.35 -14.34 30.60
C GLU A 253 19.17 -13.84 29.76
N ASP A 254 18.51 -12.76 30.19
CA ASP A 254 17.35 -12.15 29.54
C ASP A 254 17.71 -10.96 28.66
N ARG A 255 18.98 -10.51 28.69
CA ARG A 255 19.43 -9.36 27.91
C ARG A 255 19.54 -9.76 26.44
N ARG A 256 18.75 -9.09 25.59
CA ARG A 256 18.86 -9.21 24.13
C ARG A 256 19.51 -7.96 23.56
N LYS A 257 20.42 -8.18 22.59
CA LYS A 257 21.08 -7.09 21.85
C LYS A 257 20.10 -6.38 20.92
N SER A 258 19.17 -7.15 20.34
CA SER A 258 18.18 -6.66 19.38
C SER A 258 16.84 -6.42 20.03
N ALA A 259 16.14 -5.41 19.54
CA ALA A 259 14.82 -5.02 20.03
C ALA A 259 13.86 -4.74 18.88
N TYR A 260 12.59 -5.08 19.06
CA TYR A 260 11.52 -4.76 18.13
C TYR A 260 10.52 -3.82 18.78
N ILE A 261 10.25 -2.69 18.12
CA ILE A 261 9.14 -1.80 18.47
C ILE A 261 8.07 -1.89 17.40
N ARG A 262 6.81 -1.70 17.79
CA ARG A 262 5.72 -1.54 16.83
C ARG A 262 4.65 -0.60 17.36
N PHE A 263 4.25 0.36 16.54
CA PHE A 263 3.22 1.34 16.87
C PHE A 263 2.32 1.59 15.67
N ARG A 264 1.14 2.16 15.93
CA ARG A 264 0.11 2.46 14.96
C ARG A 264 -0.14 3.96 14.87
N ILE A 265 -0.30 4.45 13.64
CA ILE A 265 -0.73 5.81 13.31
C ILE A 265 -2.09 5.71 12.64
N ARG A 266 -3.13 6.30 13.24
CA ARG A 266 -4.50 6.33 12.71
C ARG A 266 -4.75 7.58 11.86
N ASN A 267 -5.88 7.58 11.15
CA ASN A 267 -6.43 8.72 10.44
C ASN A 267 -5.47 9.30 9.39
N ILE A 268 -4.92 8.42 8.57
CA ILE A 268 -3.95 8.81 7.55
C ILE A 268 -4.69 9.39 6.36
N PRO A 269 -4.30 10.59 5.89
CA PRO A 269 -4.94 11.20 4.74
C PRO A 269 -4.72 10.35 3.48
N PRO A 270 -5.78 9.88 2.78
CA PRO A 270 -5.63 9.08 1.57
C PRO A 270 -4.84 9.80 0.47
N SER A 271 -4.89 11.13 0.46
CA SER A 271 -4.15 11.97 -0.50
C SER A 271 -2.63 11.89 -0.34
N VAL A 272 -2.09 11.37 0.78
CA VAL A 272 -0.64 11.18 0.95
C VAL A 272 -0.11 10.02 0.10
N TYR A 273 -0.94 9.01 -0.14
CA TYR A 273 -0.49 7.75 -0.73
C TYR A 273 -1.34 7.28 -1.93
N SER A 274 -2.48 7.91 -2.21
CA SER A 274 -3.47 7.47 -3.20
C SER A 274 -3.98 8.63 -4.06
N VAL A 275 -3.99 8.43 -5.38
CA VAL A 275 -4.55 9.37 -6.36
C VAL A 275 -5.61 8.65 -7.19
N LYS A 276 -6.82 9.22 -7.25
CA LYS A 276 -7.95 8.64 -8.00
C LYS A 276 -8.13 9.30 -9.36
N PHE A 277 -8.38 8.47 -10.37
CA PHE A 277 -8.66 8.86 -11.75
C PHE A 277 -10.01 8.26 -12.18
N ASN A 278 -10.90 9.14 -12.62
CA ASN A 278 -12.20 8.76 -13.14
C ASN A 278 -12.22 8.89 -14.67
N GLN A 279 -12.85 7.93 -15.34
CA GLN A 279 -13.13 8.00 -16.77
C GLN A 279 -14.05 9.19 -17.11
N LYS A 280 -13.70 9.93 -18.17
CA LYS A 280 -14.43 11.13 -18.62
C LYS A 280 -15.76 10.78 -19.28
N ASP A 281 -15.79 9.65 -19.99
CA ASP A 281 -16.92 9.10 -20.74
C ASP A 281 -17.89 8.27 -19.88
N ARG A 282 -17.74 8.30 -18.55
CA ARG A 282 -18.70 7.71 -17.59
C ARG A 282 -20.15 8.09 -17.91
N ALA A 283 -20.37 9.22 -18.56
CA ALA A 283 -21.70 9.67 -18.93
C ALA A 283 -22.38 8.83 -20.03
N LEU A 284 -21.67 7.96 -20.75
CA LEU A 284 -22.21 7.21 -21.89
C LEU A 284 -22.26 5.70 -21.64
N ILE A 285 -21.49 5.22 -20.66
CA ILE A 285 -21.34 3.78 -20.36
C ILE A 285 -22.13 3.36 -19.12
N SER A 286 -22.52 2.08 -19.05
CA SER A 286 -23.26 1.49 -17.93
C SER A 286 -22.36 1.13 -16.74
N SER A 287 -21.11 0.77 -17.02
CA SER A 287 -20.07 0.47 -16.04
C SER A 287 -18.94 1.50 -16.13
N THR A 288 -18.37 1.89 -14.99
CA THR A 288 -17.22 2.81 -14.94
C THR A 288 -16.02 2.09 -14.36
N ASN A 289 -14.86 2.20 -15.00
CA ASN A 289 -13.59 1.86 -14.40
C ASN A 289 -13.10 3.03 -13.55
N GLU A 290 -13.16 2.89 -12.24
CA GLU A 290 -12.46 3.76 -11.30
C GLU A 290 -11.02 3.24 -11.19
N THR A 291 -10.04 4.04 -11.59
CA THR A 291 -8.62 3.70 -11.43
C THR A 291 -8.05 4.53 -10.30
N ARG A 292 -7.28 3.94 -9.40
CA ARG A 292 -6.46 4.66 -8.43
C ARG A 292 -5.02 4.21 -8.53
N ILE A 293 -4.10 5.13 -8.30
CA ILE A 293 -2.67 4.85 -8.21
C ILE A 293 -2.30 5.03 -6.76
N ILE A 294 -1.71 3.99 -6.19
CA ILE A 294 -1.02 4.06 -4.90
C ILE A 294 0.44 4.39 -5.18
N ASP A 295 0.95 5.46 -4.58
CA ASP A 295 2.37 5.85 -4.58
C ASP A 295 2.75 6.18 -3.14
N PHE A 296 3.31 5.19 -2.44
CA PHE A 296 3.80 5.34 -1.08
C PHE A 296 5.29 5.02 -1.03
N ARG A 297 6.09 5.97 -0.54
CA ARG A 297 7.55 5.84 -0.54
C ARG A 297 8.08 5.73 0.88
N ILE A 298 9.10 4.91 1.08
CA ILE A 298 9.76 4.72 2.36
C ILE A 298 11.23 5.02 2.14
N ASN A 299 11.79 5.98 2.88
CA ASN A 299 13.19 6.41 2.81
C ASN A 299 13.67 6.92 1.44
N VAL A 300 12.75 7.30 0.55
CA VAL A 300 13.12 7.94 -0.72
C VAL A 300 13.37 9.43 -0.48
N LEU A 301 14.63 9.87 -0.65
CA LEU A 301 15.05 11.24 -0.37
C LEU A 301 14.62 12.25 -1.45
N ARG A 302 14.29 11.78 -2.65
CA ARG A 302 13.91 12.67 -3.76
C ARG A 302 12.60 13.39 -3.43
N GLY A 303 12.67 14.72 -3.37
CA GLY A 303 11.52 15.59 -3.09
C GLY A 303 11.27 15.81 -1.60
N VAL A 304 12.14 15.31 -0.72
CA VAL A 304 12.11 15.65 0.70
C VAL A 304 12.72 17.05 0.88
N PRO A 305 12.04 17.96 1.62
CA PRO A 305 12.59 19.27 1.96
C PRO A 305 13.94 19.18 2.66
N GLU A 306 14.86 20.10 2.34
CA GLU A 306 16.22 20.09 2.87
C GLU A 306 16.23 20.24 4.40
N GLU A 307 15.28 20.99 4.95
CA GLU A 307 15.14 21.24 6.38
C GLU A 307 14.88 19.94 7.19
N LEU A 308 14.31 18.89 6.56
CA LEU A 308 14.18 17.56 7.19
C LEU A 308 15.50 16.81 7.24
N ILE A 309 16.36 17.04 6.25
CA ILE A 309 17.61 16.33 6.04
C ILE A 309 18.71 16.99 6.88
N SER A 310 18.83 18.32 6.81
CA SER A 310 19.88 19.13 7.42
C SER A 310 19.65 19.46 8.90
N THR A 311 18.92 18.62 9.63
CA THR A 311 18.63 18.88 11.06
C THR A 311 19.93 18.84 11.89
N ASN A 312 20.08 19.76 12.85
CA ASN A 312 21.21 19.80 13.82
C ASN A 312 21.29 18.59 14.76
N VAL A 313 20.35 17.66 14.69
CA VAL A 313 20.28 16.46 15.50
C VAL A 313 20.95 15.31 14.74
N PRO A 314 21.82 14.50 15.37
CA PRO A 314 22.55 13.41 14.69
C PRO A 314 21.61 12.25 14.34
N LEU A 315 20.85 12.41 13.26
CA LEU A 315 19.96 11.39 12.71
C LEU A 315 20.69 10.57 11.65
N SER A 316 20.61 9.24 11.77
CA SER A 316 21.22 8.30 10.82
C SER A 316 20.17 7.43 10.14
N PHE A 317 20.36 7.11 8.87
CA PHE A 317 19.53 6.11 8.19
C PHE A 317 19.98 4.70 8.57
N PRO A 318 19.09 3.84 9.09
CA PRO A 318 19.43 2.47 9.43
C PRO A 318 19.84 1.68 8.19
N LYS A 319 20.77 0.74 8.36
CA LYS A 319 21.20 -0.17 7.30
C LYS A 319 20.29 -1.40 7.30
N PHE A 320 19.06 -1.21 6.84
CA PHE A 320 18.06 -2.27 6.82
C PHE A 320 18.49 -3.46 5.95
N GLU A 321 18.40 -4.68 6.47
CA GLU A 321 18.50 -5.88 5.65
C GLU A 321 17.28 -6.01 4.75
N ARG A 322 16.08 -5.69 5.29
CA ARG A 322 14.81 -5.77 4.56
C ARG A 322 13.88 -4.63 4.97
N ILE A 323 13.16 -4.12 3.97
CA ILE A 323 12.02 -3.20 4.16
C ILE A 323 10.80 -3.92 3.58
N HIS A 324 9.85 -4.24 4.43
CA HIS A 324 8.58 -4.85 4.11
C HIS A 324 7.49 -3.79 4.10
N CYS A 325 6.72 -3.70 3.02
CA CYS A 325 5.49 -2.96 3.01
C CYS A 325 4.30 -3.87 2.69
N PHE A 326 3.28 -3.81 3.51
CA PHE A 326 2.03 -4.53 3.33
C PHE A 326 0.90 -3.52 3.15
N LEU A 327 0.11 -3.64 2.09
CA LEU A 327 -1.04 -2.78 1.81
C LEU A 327 -2.29 -3.64 1.76
N THR A 328 -3.32 -3.29 2.52
CA THR A 328 -4.64 -3.88 2.30
C THR A 328 -5.49 -3.02 1.39
N THR A 329 -6.15 -3.66 0.43
CA THR A 329 -7.12 -3.01 -0.46
C THR A 329 -8.40 -3.83 -0.50
N LEU A 330 -9.49 -3.23 -0.97
CA LEU A 330 -10.73 -3.97 -1.20
C LEU A 330 -10.51 -5.09 -2.21
N ARG A 331 -11.17 -6.22 -1.99
CA ARG A 331 -11.06 -7.43 -2.85
C ARG A 331 -11.61 -7.22 -4.27
N ASP A 332 -12.53 -6.28 -4.44
CA ASP A 332 -13.10 -5.94 -5.75
C ASP A 332 -12.24 -4.97 -6.57
N GLU A 333 -11.05 -4.65 -6.07
CA GLU A 333 -10.04 -3.92 -6.82
C GLU A 333 -8.99 -4.88 -7.38
N GLU A 334 -8.70 -4.74 -8.67
CA GLU A 334 -7.67 -5.50 -9.35
C GLU A 334 -6.40 -4.66 -9.47
N CYS A 335 -5.24 -5.25 -9.15
CA CYS A 335 -3.96 -4.59 -9.34
C CYS A 335 -3.48 -4.80 -10.79
N ALA A 336 -3.67 -3.78 -11.63
CA ALA A 336 -3.34 -3.81 -13.05
C ALA A 336 -1.83 -3.69 -13.34
N SER A 337 -1.05 -3.07 -12.44
CA SER A 337 0.40 -2.95 -12.61
C SER A 337 1.11 -2.67 -11.29
N VAL A 338 2.33 -3.20 -11.15
CA VAL A 338 3.18 -3.12 -9.94
C VAL A 338 4.64 -2.82 -10.28
N THR A 339 5.41 -2.35 -9.29
CA THR A 339 6.86 -2.15 -9.37
C THR A 339 7.69 -3.41 -9.04
N ASN A 340 8.99 -3.34 -9.32
CA ASN A 340 9.97 -4.43 -9.17
C ASN A 340 10.06 -5.06 -7.77
N HIS A 341 9.68 -4.33 -6.71
CA HIS A 341 9.75 -4.84 -5.33
C HIS A 341 8.51 -5.63 -4.90
N TYR A 342 7.51 -5.75 -5.78
CA TYR A 342 6.31 -6.52 -5.51
C TYR A 342 6.62 -8.01 -5.36
N LYS A 343 6.10 -8.63 -4.31
CA LYS A 343 6.28 -10.07 -4.02
C LYS A 343 5.03 -10.89 -4.30
N GLY A 344 3.85 -10.30 -4.12
CA GLY A 344 2.58 -11.01 -4.32
C GLY A 344 1.46 -10.40 -3.48
N TYR A 345 0.35 -11.12 -3.45
CA TYR A 345 -0.80 -10.80 -2.62
C TYR A 345 -1.31 -12.05 -1.90
N ARG A 346 -1.97 -11.87 -0.76
CA ARG A 346 -2.60 -12.94 0.03
C ARG A 346 -4.06 -12.60 0.32
N SER A 347 -4.89 -13.64 0.35
CA SER A 347 -6.25 -13.52 0.87
C SER A 347 -6.20 -13.39 2.39
N LEU A 348 -6.96 -12.46 2.96
CA LEU A 348 -7.15 -12.34 4.41
C LEU A 348 -8.40 -13.08 4.89
N MET A 349 -9.00 -13.91 4.04
CA MET A 349 -10.28 -14.59 4.32
C MET A 349 -10.16 -15.63 5.43
N ASP A 350 -9.06 -16.38 5.43
CA ASP A 350 -8.86 -17.60 6.23
C ASP A 350 -8.10 -17.32 7.53
N GLU A 351 -7.90 -16.05 7.86
CA GLU A 351 -6.96 -15.62 8.89
C GLU A 351 -7.65 -14.74 9.94
N ASP A 352 -8.43 -15.38 10.82
CA ASP A 352 -9.13 -14.71 11.92
C ASP A 352 -8.17 -13.94 12.84
N VAL A 353 -6.87 -14.31 12.87
CA VAL A 353 -5.80 -13.58 13.56
C VAL A 353 -5.70 -12.12 13.12
N TRP A 354 -5.98 -11.80 11.85
CA TRP A 354 -5.94 -10.41 11.38
C TRP A 354 -7.14 -9.61 11.84
N ASN A 355 -8.31 -10.24 11.99
CA ASN A 355 -9.48 -9.58 12.57
C ASN A 355 -9.22 -9.16 14.02
N GLU A 356 -8.53 -10.01 14.80
CA GLU A 356 -8.07 -9.67 16.15
C GLU A 356 -6.99 -8.57 16.11
N TYR A 357 -6.02 -8.70 15.21
CA TYR A 357 -4.92 -7.75 15.04
C TYR A 357 -5.36 -6.31 14.73
N ILE A 358 -6.30 -6.13 13.79
CA ILE A 358 -6.76 -4.79 13.44
C ILE A 358 -7.55 -4.13 14.58
N ARG A 359 -8.09 -4.92 15.52
CA ARG A 359 -8.93 -4.48 16.65
C ARG A 359 -8.18 -4.30 17.96
N LEU A 360 -6.86 -4.54 17.99
CA LEU A 360 -6.07 -4.38 19.22
C LEU A 360 -6.30 -3.03 19.91
N ASP A 361 -6.70 -2.00 19.16
CA ASP A 361 -6.99 -0.67 19.62
C ASP A 361 -8.45 -0.20 19.64
N SER A 362 -9.39 -1.05 19.25
CA SER A 362 -10.80 -0.66 19.11
C SER A 362 -11.73 -1.67 19.77
N SER A 363 -12.69 -1.20 20.57
CA SER A 363 -13.70 -2.04 21.22
C SER A 363 -14.91 -2.39 20.34
N VAL A 364 -14.83 -2.15 19.03
CA VAL A 364 -15.97 -2.32 18.11
C VAL A 364 -16.22 -3.80 17.81
N ALA A 365 -17.48 -4.23 17.89
CA ALA A 365 -17.93 -5.60 17.59
C ALA A 365 -17.68 -6.01 16.12
N ILE A 366 -17.56 -7.32 15.85
CA ILE A 366 -17.36 -7.84 14.49
C ILE A 366 -18.68 -7.78 13.73
N SER A 367 -18.71 -7.00 12.64
CA SER A 367 -19.74 -7.08 11.61
C SER A 367 -19.11 -7.53 10.30
N ASP A 368 -19.89 -8.16 9.43
CA ASP A 368 -19.44 -8.60 8.10
C ASP A 368 -18.90 -7.44 7.26
N SER A 369 -19.40 -6.21 7.48
CA SER A 369 -18.95 -4.99 6.82
C SER A 369 -17.54 -4.53 7.23
N ASN A 370 -17.07 -4.88 8.43
CA ASN A 370 -15.80 -4.43 9.01
C ASN A 370 -14.81 -5.60 9.19
N SER A 371 -15.05 -6.71 8.51
CA SER A 371 -14.18 -7.89 8.54
C SER A 371 -13.04 -7.74 7.53
N VAL A 372 -11.83 -8.20 7.90
CA VAL A 372 -10.67 -8.26 6.99
C VAL A 372 -10.91 -9.18 5.79
N ARG A 373 -11.94 -10.04 5.83
CA ARG A 373 -12.32 -10.96 4.75
C ARG A 373 -12.60 -10.25 3.42
N ASN A 374 -13.08 -9.01 3.48
CA ASN A 374 -13.39 -8.19 2.30
C ASN A 374 -12.15 -7.56 1.65
N TYR A 375 -10.95 -7.81 2.21
CA TYR A 375 -9.70 -7.20 1.78
C TYR A 375 -8.72 -8.24 1.25
N LEU A 376 -7.82 -7.77 0.38
CA LEU A 376 -6.63 -8.47 -0.08
C LEU A 376 -5.40 -7.74 0.43
N GLY A 377 -4.39 -8.50 0.83
CA GLY A 377 -3.12 -7.98 1.31
C GLY A 377 -2.05 -8.06 0.22
N TYR A 378 -1.53 -6.93 -0.23
CA TYR A 378 -0.45 -6.84 -1.22
C TYR A 378 0.87 -6.56 -0.53
N GLN A 379 1.95 -7.24 -0.95
CA GLN A 379 3.25 -7.16 -0.31
C GLN A 379 4.34 -6.68 -1.27
N TRP A 380 5.09 -5.68 -0.81
CA TRP A 380 6.35 -5.24 -1.41
C TRP A 380 7.49 -5.51 -0.42
N THR A 381 8.65 -5.88 -0.95
CA THR A 381 9.83 -6.09 -0.11
C THR A 381 11.09 -5.67 -0.86
N ALA A 382 11.78 -4.68 -0.32
CA ALA A 382 13.18 -4.40 -0.65
C ALA A 382 14.07 -5.21 0.28
N SER A 383 15.16 -5.76 -0.26
CA SER A 383 16.14 -6.54 0.49
C SER A 383 17.54 -6.10 0.09
N ALA A 384 18.49 -6.28 1.01
CA ALA A 384 19.91 -6.15 0.72
C ALA A 384 20.29 -6.97 -0.52
N GLY A 385 21.21 -6.44 -1.30
CA GLY A 385 21.77 -7.14 -2.46
C GLY A 385 22.65 -8.32 -2.04
N LYS A 386 23.22 -9.00 -3.03
CA LYS A 386 24.15 -10.11 -2.79
C LYS A 386 25.57 -9.64 -2.42
N GLU A 387 25.85 -8.35 -2.58
CA GLU A 387 27.15 -7.76 -2.28
C GLU A 387 27.35 -7.57 -0.77
N ALA A 388 28.57 -7.85 -0.30
CA ALA A 388 28.94 -7.65 1.09
C ALA A 388 28.80 -6.18 1.50
N GLY A 389 28.03 -5.92 2.56
CA GLY A 389 27.74 -4.57 3.04
C GLY A 389 26.60 -3.83 2.33
N SER A 390 25.93 -4.47 1.36
CA SER A 390 24.71 -3.91 0.77
C SER A 390 23.54 -3.93 1.77
N TYR A 391 22.65 -2.94 1.66
CA TYR A 391 21.48 -2.79 2.52
C TYR A 391 20.31 -2.20 1.70
N ALA A 392 19.09 -2.45 2.14
CA ALA A 392 17.88 -1.88 1.55
C ALA A 392 17.79 -0.39 1.92
N LYS A 393 18.07 0.49 0.94
CA LYS A 393 18.09 1.95 1.14
C LYS A 393 16.68 2.53 1.24
N ASP A 394 15.83 2.16 0.30
CA ASP A 394 14.49 2.71 0.14
C ASP A 394 13.51 1.64 -0.39
N LEU A 395 12.22 1.98 -0.37
CA LEU A 395 11.17 1.19 -0.99
C LEU A 395 10.11 2.10 -1.61
N VAL A 396 9.81 1.87 -2.89
CA VAL A 396 8.71 2.53 -3.61
C VAL A 396 7.57 1.54 -3.81
N VAL A 397 6.46 1.79 -3.12
CA VAL A 397 5.21 1.05 -3.25
C VAL A 397 4.36 1.78 -4.27
N LEU A 398 4.43 1.32 -5.52
CA LEU A 398 3.63 1.84 -6.61
C LEU A 398 2.76 0.72 -7.19
N GLY A 399 1.45 0.95 -7.17
CA GLY A 399 0.46 0.02 -7.66
C GLY A 399 -0.70 0.75 -8.33
N ARG A 400 -1.14 0.26 -9.50
CA ARG A 400 -2.34 0.76 -10.17
C ARG A 400 -3.48 -0.19 -9.89
N PHE A 401 -4.50 0.28 -9.19
CA PHE A 401 -5.68 -0.49 -8.84
C PHE A 401 -6.88 -0.02 -9.67
N THR A 402 -7.64 -0.97 -10.20
CA THR A 402 -8.82 -0.71 -11.02
C THR A 402 -10.03 -1.42 -10.43
N LYS A 403 -11.15 -0.70 -10.36
CA LYS A 403 -12.41 -1.22 -9.88
C LYS A 403 -13.51 -0.96 -10.91
N LEU A 404 -14.24 -2.01 -11.24
CA LEU A 404 -15.46 -1.90 -12.01
C LEU A 404 -16.61 -1.50 -11.08
N ARG A 405 -17.17 -0.32 -11.32
CA ARG A 405 -18.36 0.15 -10.61
C ARG A 405 -19.53 0.24 -11.55
N SER A 406 -20.58 -0.53 -11.23
CA SER A 406 -21.87 -0.47 -11.90
C SER A 406 -22.92 -0.07 -10.87
N ASN A 407 -23.71 0.96 -11.17
CA ASN A 407 -24.83 1.39 -10.33
C ASN A 407 -26.12 1.21 -11.13
N TYR A 408 -27.21 0.79 -10.50
CA TYR A 408 -28.53 0.66 -11.13
C TYR A 408 -28.90 1.91 -11.93
N TRP A 409 -28.66 3.11 -11.37
CA TRP A 409 -28.87 4.37 -12.10
C TRP A 409 -28.04 4.52 -13.38
N SER A 410 -26.80 4.01 -13.39
CA SER A 410 -25.95 4.03 -14.58
C SER A 410 -26.43 3.03 -15.63
N ILE A 411 -26.92 1.86 -15.20
CA ILE A 411 -27.52 0.83 -16.05
C ILE A 411 -28.82 1.33 -16.68
N THR A 412 -29.77 1.81 -15.88
CA THR A 412 -31.06 2.32 -16.34
C THR A 412 -30.88 3.43 -17.36
N ARG A 413 -29.99 4.39 -17.07
CA ARG A 413 -29.67 5.47 -18.00
C ARG A 413 -29.08 4.96 -19.31
N PHE A 414 -28.16 4.00 -19.25
CA PHE A 414 -27.60 3.39 -20.45
C PHE A 414 -28.69 2.73 -21.31
N ILE A 415 -29.63 2.00 -20.70
CA ILE A 415 -30.78 1.41 -21.39
C ILE A 415 -31.60 2.49 -22.10
N PHE A 416 -31.92 3.60 -21.43
CA PHE A 416 -32.64 4.71 -22.05
C PHE A 416 -31.89 5.32 -23.24
N LEU A 417 -30.57 5.50 -23.12
CA LEU A 417 -29.75 6.01 -24.22
C LEU A 417 -29.75 5.07 -25.42
N VAL A 418 -29.66 3.76 -25.20
CA VAL A 418 -29.73 2.76 -26.27
C VAL A 418 -31.08 2.80 -26.99
N ILE A 419 -32.19 2.91 -26.23
CA ILE A 419 -33.53 3.03 -26.81
C ILE A 419 -33.65 4.31 -27.64
N LEU A 420 -33.17 5.44 -27.12
CA LEU A 420 -33.19 6.72 -27.84
C LEU A 420 -32.33 6.70 -29.10
N PHE A 421 -31.13 6.11 -29.05
CA PHE A 421 -30.28 5.96 -30.24
C PHE A 421 -30.90 5.01 -31.26
N GLY A 422 -31.57 3.93 -30.82
CA GLY A 422 -32.34 3.05 -31.70
C GLY A 422 -33.49 3.79 -32.39
N ALA A 423 -34.29 4.54 -31.63
CA ALA A 423 -35.41 5.32 -32.16
C ALA A 423 -34.93 6.44 -33.12
N ALA A 424 -33.84 7.14 -32.77
CA ALA A 424 -33.25 8.16 -33.61
C ALA A 424 -32.67 7.56 -34.90
N GLY A 425 -32.00 6.41 -34.83
CA GLY A 425 -31.49 5.69 -36.00
C GLY A 425 -32.61 5.29 -36.97
N SER A 426 -33.70 4.72 -36.44
CA SER A 426 -34.90 4.42 -37.23
C SER A 426 -35.53 5.68 -37.83
N GLY A 427 -35.59 6.77 -37.07
CA GLY A 427 -36.11 8.06 -37.55
C GLY A 427 -35.26 8.66 -38.67
N ILE A 428 -33.93 8.59 -38.57
CA ILE A 428 -33.00 9.02 -39.63
C ILE A 428 -33.22 8.21 -40.90
N TRP A 429 -33.37 6.89 -40.79
CA TRP A 429 -33.62 6.01 -41.93
C TRP A 429 -34.95 6.32 -42.64
N ASP A 430 -36.03 6.50 -41.86
CA ASP A 430 -37.36 6.83 -42.37
C ASP A 430 -37.40 8.23 -43.04
N ILE A 431 -36.76 9.23 -42.42
CA ILE A 431 -36.61 10.57 -43.02
C ILE A 431 -35.79 10.50 -44.31
N GLY A 432 -34.68 9.75 -44.29
CA GLY A 432 -33.83 9.57 -45.46
C GLY A 432 -34.61 9.01 -46.65
N THR A 433 -35.28 7.87 -46.44
CA THR A 433 -35.96 7.14 -47.51
C THR A 433 -37.23 7.81 -48.01
N VAL A 434 -37.91 8.63 -47.20
CA VAL A 434 -39.22 9.21 -47.56
C VAL A 434 -39.15 10.71 -47.88
N CYS A 435 -38.26 11.46 -47.22
CA CYS A 435 -38.26 12.93 -47.29
C CYS A 435 -37.00 13.53 -47.91
N ALA A 436 -35.84 12.85 -47.82
CA ALA A 436 -34.56 13.42 -48.27
C ALA A 436 -34.10 12.88 -49.63
N PHE A 437 -34.38 11.61 -49.94
CA PHE A 437 -33.93 10.95 -51.18
C PHE A 437 -35.04 10.69 -52.20
N VAL A 438 -36.28 11.07 -51.89
CA VAL A 438 -37.43 10.95 -52.80
C VAL A 438 -37.93 12.35 -53.12
N ASP A 439 -37.84 12.73 -54.38
CA ASP A 439 -38.27 14.03 -54.88
C ASP A 439 -39.28 13.83 -56.05
N PRO A 440 -40.54 14.32 -55.95
CA PRO A 440 -41.14 14.96 -54.78
C PRO A 440 -41.55 13.95 -53.70
N PRO A 441 -41.50 14.34 -52.41
CA PRO A 441 -41.99 13.49 -51.34
C PRO A 441 -43.51 13.21 -51.52
N PRO A 442 -44.01 12.05 -51.05
CA PRO A 442 -45.43 11.72 -51.16
C PRO A 442 -46.30 12.78 -50.48
N LYS A 443 -47.41 13.19 -51.13
CA LYS A 443 -48.29 14.28 -50.67
C LYS A 443 -48.90 14.05 -49.28
N ASP A 444 -48.95 12.79 -48.84
CA ASP A 444 -49.58 12.38 -47.58
C ASP A 444 -48.59 12.32 -46.40
N VAL A 445 -47.31 12.66 -46.63
CA VAL A 445 -46.27 12.58 -45.61
C VAL A 445 -45.90 13.96 -45.07
N ASP A 446 -46.16 14.17 -43.79
CA ASP A 446 -45.70 15.35 -43.07
C ASP A 446 -44.23 15.18 -42.63
N CYS A 447 -43.31 15.59 -43.50
CA CYS A 447 -41.88 15.57 -43.22
C CYS A 447 -41.50 16.47 -42.03
N SER A 448 -42.22 17.58 -41.78
CA SER A 448 -41.94 18.49 -40.66
C SER A 448 -42.13 17.79 -39.31
N ARG A 449 -43.23 17.03 -39.18
CA ARG A 449 -43.51 16.23 -37.98
C ARG A 449 -42.42 15.19 -37.73
N LYS A 450 -41.90 14.53 -38.77
CA LYS A 450 -40.82 13.54 -38.65
C LYS A 450 -39.50 14.18 -38.16
N TYR A 451 -39.11 15.33 -38.73
CA TYR A 451 -37.93 16.08 -38.27
C TYR A 451 -38.06 16.56 -36.82
N SER A 452 -39.25 17.04 -36.42
CA SER A 452 -39.52 17.47 -35.05
C SER A 452 -39.39 16.32 -34.04
N LEU A 453 -39.90 15.13 -34.40
CA LEU A 453 -39.78 13.93 -33.57
C LEU A 453 -38.31 13.52 -33.39
N LEU A 454 -37.53 13.49 -34.47
CA LEU A 454 -36.10 13.16 -34.41
C LEU A 454 -35.33 14.16 -33.54
N THR A 455 -35.58 15.45 -33.72
CA THR A 455 -34.96 16.52 -32.92
C THR A 455 -35.27 16.35 -31.43
N THR A 456 -36.51 15.97 -31.10
CA THR A 456 -36.93 15.68 -29.73
C THR A 456 -36.14 14.52 -29.13
N TYR A 457 -35.94 13.41 -29.86
CA TYR A 457 -35.13 12.29 -29.37
C TYR A 457 -33.67 12.68 -29.12
N ILE A 458 -33.08 13.49 -30.01
CA ILE A 458 -31.70 13.98 -29.85
C ILE A 458 -31.58 14.89 -28.62
N ILE A 459 -32.50 15.85 -28.46
CA ILE A 459 -32.52 16.76 -27.30
C ILE A 459 -32.69 15.96 -25.99
N CYS A 460 -33.63 15.01 -25.95
CA CYS A 460 -33.82 14.13 -24.80
C CYS A 460 -32.55 13.35 -24.46
N GLY A 461 -31.85 12.81 -25.47
CA GLY A 461 -30.56 12.15 -25.30
C GLY A 461 -29.50 13.06 -24.67
N ILE A 462 -29.34 14.28 -25.20
CA ILE A 462 -28.40 15.29 -24.67
C ILE A 462 -28.75 15.65 -23.22
N VAL A 463 -30.03 15.86 -22.92
CA VAL A 463 -30.50 16.16 -21.56
C VAL A 463 -30.18 15.01 -20.61
N ILE A 464 -30.40 13.75 -20.99
CA ILE A 464 -30.08 12.58 -20.15
C ILE A 464 -28.58 12.47 -19.90
N ILE A 465 -27.74 12.75 -20.91
CA ILE A 465 -26.27 12.76 -20.78
C ILE A 465 -25.82 13.88 -19.83
N GLY A 466 -26.41 15.09 -19.96
CA GLY A 466 -26.03 16.28 -19.21
C GLY A 466 -26.62 16.40 -17.80
N ALA A 467 -27.81 15.86 -17.56
CA ALA A 467 -28.55 16.01 -16.30
C ALA A 467 -27.80 15.40 -15.11
N MET A 468 -27.19 14.23 -15.28
CA MET A 468 -26.50 13.53 -14.18
C MET A 468 -25.21 14.23 -13.72
N PRO A 469 -24.28 14.63 -14.61
CA PRO A 469 -23.13 15.46 -14.24
C PRO A 469 -23.56 16.78 -13.59
N PHE A 470 -24.61 17.42 -14.11
CA PHE A 470 -25.13 18.69 -13.60
C PHE A 470 -25.76 18.55 -12.21
N LEU A 471 -26.59 17.52 -11.99
CA LEU A 471 -27.17 17.21 -10.68
C LEU A 471 -26.09 16.85 -9.65
N ARG A 472 -25.06 16.10 -10.05
CA ARG A 472 -23.90 15.84 -9.16
C ARG A 472 -23.11 17.10 -8.85
N TYR A 473 -22.92 17.98 -9.82
CA TYR A 473 -22.25 19.27 -9.62
C TYR A 473 -23.04 20.16 -8.64
N LEU A 474 -24.36 20.26 -8.83
CA LEU A 474 -25.27 20.95 -7.91
C LEU A 474 -25.19 20.34 -6.50
N TRP A 475 -25.32 19.01 -6.39
CA TRP A 475 -25.25 18.31 -5.10
C TRP A 475 -23.92 18.55 -4.38
N ASN A 476 -22.79 18.44 -5.08
CA ASN A 476 -21.47 18.66 -4.51
C ASN A 476 -21.23 20.13 -4.14
N SER A 477 -21.89 21.09 -4.80
CA SER A 477 -21.81 22.52 -4.46
C SER A 477 -22.67 22.90 -3.25
N VAL A 478 -23.81 22.21 -3.07
CA VAL A 478 -24.78 22.46 -2.00
C VAL A 478 -24.41 21.71 -0.70
N ARG A 479 -23.92 20.47 -0.82
CA ARG A 479 -23.56 19.62 0.34
C ARG A 479 -22.62 20.28 1.36
N PRO A 480 -21.49 20.93 0.98
CA PRO A 480 -20.62 21.56 1.97
C PRO A 480 -21.28 22.75 2.66
N LYS A 481 -22.16 23.49 1.98
CA LYS A 481 -22.93 24.59 2.58
C LYS A 481 -23.94 24.08 3.60
N LEU A 482 -24.67 23.02 3.28
CA LEU A 482 -25.59 22.37 4.22
C LEU A 482 -24.85 21.78 5.42
N ALA A 483 -23.68 21.18 5.22
CA ALA A 483 -22.88 20.62 6.32
C ALA A 483 -22.38 21.73 7.28
N ALA A 484 -21.91 22.86 6.74
CA ALA A 484 -21.50 24.01 7.54
C ALA A 484 -22.67 24.61 8.34
N SER A 485 -23.84 24.78 7.71
CA SER A 485 -25.04 25.28 8.41
C SER A 485 -25.56 24.32 9.48
N LEU A 486 -25.44 23.00 9.27
CA LEU A 486 -25.81 22.02 10.29
C LEU A 486 -24.85 22.05 11.48
N GLU A 487 -23.55 22.21 11.22
CA GLU A 487 -22.53 22.30 12.28
C GLU A 487 -22.72 23.57 13.13
N GLU A 488 -23.13 24.67 12.51
CA GLU A 488 -23.46 25.95 13.16
C GLU A 488 -24.78 25.90 13.98
N LEU A 489 -25.72 25.03 13.61
CA LEU A 489 -26.94 24.75 14.38
C LEU A 489 -26.72 23.79 15.57
N THR A 490 -25.63 23.03 15.55
CA THR A 490 -25.27 22.08 16.62
C THR A 490 -24.27 22.64 17.64
N ARG A 491 -23.69 23.81 17.39
CA ARG A 491 -22.91 24.59 18.36
C ARG A 491 -23.81 25.62 19.03
#